data_AF-A0A1V9Z428-F1
#
_entry.id   AF-A0A1V9Z428-F1
#
_cell.length_a   1.000
_cell.length_b   1.000
_cell.length_c   1.000
_cell.angle_alpha   90.00
_cell.angle_beta   90.00
_cell.angle_gamma   90.00
#
_symmetry.space_group_name_H-M   'P 1'
#
loop_
_entity.id
_entity.type
_entity.pdbx_description
1 polymer ?
#
loop_
_entity_poly.entity_id
_entity_poly.type
_entity_poly.pdbx_seq_one_letter_code
_entity_poly.pdbx_strand_id
1 'polypeptide(L)'
;MNQRVVDIVRYFGAQNKPIASICHGPQILAAAGLLKGRQCTAYPALEVDCNIAGAKWVGKKPDEVVVDVGDYVEDYEAMVPFQTFLAIGYTVHAICPGKLAGDFVKTCVHDFEGDQTYSEKRGHNFAINYDFDKAFYHLK
;
A
#
# COMPACT_ATOMS: atom_id res chain seq x y z
N MET A 1 -4.51 -21.16 -1.60
CA MET A 1 -3.19 -20.81 -1.01
C MET A 1 -2.19 -21.90 -1.38
N ASN A 2 -0.95 -21.58 -1.78
CA ASN A 2 0.08 -22.57 -2.09
C ASN A 2 0.72 -23.11 -0.80
N GLN A 3 0.71 -24.43 -0.59
CA GLN A 3 1.19 -25.04 0.64
C GLN A 3 2.69 -24.79 0.91
N ARG A 4 3.52 -24.80 -0.13
CA ARG A 4 4.96 -24.55 -0.01
C ARG A 4 5.26 -23.15 0.56
N VAL A 5 4.46 -22.15 0.19
CA VAL A 5 4.60 -20.77 0.71
C VAL A 5 4.27 -20.73 2.20
N VAL A 6 3.18 -21.40 2.60
CA VAL A 6 2.78 -21.50 4.02
C VAL A 6 3.85 -22.19 4.85
N ASP A 7 4.44 -23.27 4.34
CA ASP A 7 5.47 -24.04 5.06
C ASP A 7 6.76 -23.24 5.23
N ILE A 8 7.18 -22.47 4.22
CA ILE A 8 8.32 -21.53 4.34
C ILE A 8 8.04 -20.51 5.45
N VAL A 9 6.88 -19.87 5.43
CA VAL A 9 6.52 -18.85 6.42
C VAL A 9 6.47 -19.44 7.84
N ARG A 10 5.90 -20.64 8.00
CA ARG A 10 5.93 -21.39 9.27
C ARG A 10 7.35 -21.70 9.74
N TYR A 11 8.25 -22.09 8.83
CA TYR A 11 9.66 -22.35 9.16
C TYR A 11 10.35 -21.10 9.74
N PHE A 12 10.16 -19.92 9.14
CA PHE A 12 10.70 -18.67 9.70
C PHE A 12 10.05 -18.31 11.04
N GLY A 13 8.72 -18.48 11.16
CA GLY A 13 7.98 -18.23 12.39
C GLY A 13 8.40 -19.13 13.55
N ALA A 14 8.63 -20.43 13.30
CA ALA A 14 9.08 -21.40 14.29
C ALA A 14 10.49 -21.08 14.84
N GLN A 15 11.34 -20.43 14.04
CA GLN A 15 12.66 -19.96 14.46
C GLN A 15 12.64 -18.57 15.08
N ASN A 16 11.47 -17.95 15.22
CA ASN A 16 11.32 -16.60 15.74
C ASN A 16 12.16 -15.56 14.95
N LYS A 17 12.35 -15.80 13.64
CA LYS A 17 13.02 -14.84 12.75
C LYS A 17 12.08 -13.67 12.43
N PRO A 18 12.59 -12.44 12.25
CA PRO A 18 11.77 -11.31 11.81
C PRO A 18 11.07 -11.60 10.47
N ILE A 19 9.77 -11.28 10.38
CA ILE A 19 8.96 -11.38 9.17
C ILE A 19 8.26 -10.04 8.96
N ALA A 20 8.60 -9.34 7.87
CA ALA A 20 7.91 -8.13 7.45
C ALA A 20 6.84 -8.48 6.40
N SER A 21 5.65 -7.90 6.55
CA SER A 21 4.52 -8.19 5.67
C SER A 21 3.67 -6.94 5.51
N ILE A 22 3.36 -6.57 4.27
CA ILE A 22 2.74 -5.29 3.91
C ILE A 22 1.48 -5.51 3.06
N CYS A 23 0.54 -4.56 3.12
CA CYS A 23 -0.67 -4.52 2.30
C CYS A 23 -1.50 -5.80 2.50
N HIS A 24 -1.53 -6.69 1.52
CA HIS A 24 -2.26 -7.98 1.58
C HIS A 24 -1.41 -9.17 2.07
N GLY A 25 -0.09 -9.00 2.17
CA GLY A 25 0.83 -10.02 2.66
C GLY A 25 0.40 -10.68 3.98
N PRO A 26 -0.23 -9.97 4.95
CA PRO A 26 -0.67 -10.57 6.21
C PRO A 26 -1.66 -11.73 6.05
N GLN A 27 -2.35 -11.88 4.91
CA GLN A 27 -3.19 -13.06 4.64
C GLN A 27 -2.37 -14.37 4.63
N ILE A 28 -1.11 -14.32 4.22
CA ILE A 28 -0.21 -15.48 4.27
C ILE A 28 0.15 -15.80 5.73
N LEU A 29 0.39 -14.79 6.55
CA LEU A 29 0.66 -14.96 7.98
C LEU A 29 -0.57 -15.50 8.73
N ALA A 30 -1.76 -15.05 8.35
CA ALA A 30 -3.04 -15.54 8.86
C ALA A 30 -3.19 -17.05 8.56
N ALA A 31 -3.01 -17.46 7.30
CA ALA A 31 -3.07 -18.86 6.89
C ALA A 31 -1.99 -19.73 7.54
N ALA A 32 -0.81 -19.16 7.82
CA ALA A 32 0.26 -19.83 8.54
C ALA A 32 -0.02 -20.00 10.04
N GLY A 33 -1.04 -19.32 10.59
CA GLY A 33 -1.37 -19.30 12.02
C GLY A 33 -0.43 -18.43 12.84
N LEU A 34 0.33 -17.54 12.20
CA LEU A 34 1.37 -16.73 12.85
C LEU A 34 0.86 -15.39 13.41
N LEU A 35 -0.39 -15.02 13.11
CA LEU A 35 -1.00 -13.79 13.62
C LEU A 35 -1.57 -13.93 15.04
N LYS A 36 -1.83 -15.15 15.53
CA LYS A 36 -2.50 -15.38 16.82
C LYS A 36 -1.71 -14.75 17.98
N GLY A 37 -2.35 -13.83 18.70
CA GLY A 37 -1.76 -13.13 19.84
C GLY A 37 -0.72 -12.06 19.47
N ARG A 38 -0.57 -11.73 18.18
CA ARG A 38 0.33 -10.67 17.70
C ARG A 38 -0.44 -9.38 17.45
N GLN A 39 0.25 -8.25 17.56
CA GLN A 39 -0.25 -6.98 17.05
C GLN A 39 0.10 -6.85 15.57
N CYS A 40 -0.84 -6.41 14.74
CA CYS A 40 -0.56 -6.14 13.33
C CYS A 40 -1.43 -5.01 12.76
N THR A 41 -0.97 -4.48 11.63
CA THR A 41 -1.75 -3.67 10.68
C THR A 41 -1.59 -4.27 9.29
N ALA A 42 -2.46 -3.90 8.37
CA ALA A 42 -2.48 -4.39 6.99
C ALA A 42 -3.22 -3.38 6.10
N TYR A 43 -3.49 -3.76 4.85
CA TYR A 43 -4.50 -3.05 4.07
C TYR A 43 -5.84 -3.01 4.85
N PRO A 44 -6.54 -1.87 4.95
CA PRO A 44 -7.68 -1.72 5.85
C PRO A 44 -8.78 -2.78 5.68
N ALA A 45 -9.01 -3.26 4.45
CA ALA A 45 -10.00 -4.31 4.19
C ALA A 45 -9.70 -5.66 4.88
N LEU A 46 -8.46 -5.88 5.33
CA LEU A 46 -8.03 -7.09 6.02
C LEU A 46 -8.14 -7.02 7.54
N GLU A 47 -8.68 -5.94 8.11
CA GLU A 47 -8.89 -5.85 9.56
C GLU A 47 -9.66 -7.06 10.10
N VAL A 48 -10.77 -7.42 9.43
CA VAL A 48 -11.60 -8.56 9.81
C VAL A 48 -10.82 -9.87 9.71
N ASP A 49 -10.08 -10.09 8.62
CA ASP A 49 -9.27 -11.30 8.43
C ASP A 49 -8.19 -11.44 9.50
N CYS A 50 -7.50 -10.34 9.82
CA CYS A 50 -6.48 -10.30 10.86
C CYS A 50 -7.07 -10.60 12.24
N ASN A 51 -8.23 -10.03 12.55
CA ASN A 51 -8.93 -10.29 13.82
C ASN A 51 -9.41 -11.74 13.93
N ILE A 52 -9.99 -12.31 12.85
CA ILE A 52 -10.38 -13.74 12.79
C ILE A 52 -9.17 -14.66 13.00
N ALA A 53 -8.01 -14.29 12.46
CA ALA A 53 -6.75 -15.01 12.66
C ALA A 53 -6.16 -14.86 14.07
N GLY A 54 -6.83 -14.12 14.96
CA GLY A 54 -6.45 -13.93 16.36
C GLY A 54 -5.41 -12.84 16.59
N ALA A 55 -5.20 -11.95 15.61
CA ALA A 55 -4.37 -10.77 15.80
C ALA A 55 -5.10 -9.71 16.64
N LYS A 56 -4.33 -8.82 17.27
CA LYS A 56 -4.81 -7.53 17.77
C LYS A 56 -4.53 -6.48 16.71
N TRP A 57 -5.58 -5.99 16.04
CA TRP A 57 -5.44 -4.88 15.11
C TRP A 57 -4.93 -3.62 15.81
N VAL A 58 -3.92 -2.97 15.22
CA VAL A 58 -3.39 -1.68 15.68
C VAL A 58 -3.47 -0.68 14.55
N GLY A 59 -4.56 0.08 14.53
CA GLY A 59 -4.63 1.33 13.76
C GLY A 59 -3.76 2.37 14.45
N LYS A 60 -2.64 2.75 13.83
CA LYS A 60 -1.81 3.85 14.34
C LYS A 60 -2.51 5.18 14.04
N LYS A 61 -2.36 6.17 14.92
CA LYS A 61 -2.79 7.55 14.62
C LYS A 61 -1.84 8.14 13.57
N PRO A 62 -2.37 8.59 12.43
CA PRO A 62 -1.56 9.09 11.35
C PRO A 62 -1.09 10.53 11.56
N ASP A 63 0.18 10.77 11.26
CA ASP A 63 0.61 12.02 10.64
C ASP A 63 0.03 12.07 9.19
N GLU A 64 -0.18 13.26 8.64
CA GLU A 64 -0.72 13.43 7.28
C GLU A 64 0.41 13.58 6.25
N VAL A 65 0.27 12.92 5.10
CA VAL A 65 1.15 13.06 3.93
C VAL A 65 0.30 13.34 2.70
N VAL A 66 0.75 14.29 1.89
CA VAL A 66 0.17 14.58 0.57
C VAL A 66 1.05 13.96 -0.50
N VAL A 67 0.41 13.26 -1.44
CA VAL A 67 1.02 12.72 -2.66
C VAL A 67 0.41 13.48 -3.82
N ASP A 68 1.19 14.40 -4.40
CA ASP A 68 0.80 15.19 -5.56
C ASP A 68 1.11 14.41 -6.84
N VAL A 69 0.10 14.20 -7.69
CA VAL A 69 0.19 13.39 -8.91
C VAL A 69 -0.47 14.09 -10.09
N GLY A 70 -0.11 13.65 -11.29
CA GLY A 70 -0.70 14.11 -12.55
C GLY A 70 -0.92 12.96 -13.52
N ASP A 71 -1.60 13.25 -14.64
CA ASP A 71 -1.73 12.28 -15.72
C ASP A 71 -0.35 11.92 -16.30
N TYR A 72 -0.14 10.61 -16.45
CA TYR A 72 1.08 9.91 -16.81
C TYR A 72 2.24 10.09 -15.80
N VAL A 73 1.93 10.19 -14.50
CA VAL A 73 2.91 9.89 -13.44
C VAL A 73 3.36 8.43 -13.53
N GLU A 74 4.62 8.14 -13.19
CA GLU A 74 5.14 6.76 -13.20
C GLU A 74 4.39 5.90 -12.16
N ASP A 75 3.96 4.71 -12.58
CA ASP A 75 3.01 3.85 -11.88
C ASP A 75 3.51 3.39 -10.52
N TYR A 76 4.77 2.98 -10.44
CA TYR A 76 5.39 2.57 -9.19
C TYR A 76 5.79 3.76 -8.33
N GLU A 77 6.24 4.87 -8.93
CA GLU A 77 6.57 6.09 -8.20
C GLU A 77 5.35 6.72 -7.52
N ALA A 78 4.14 6.55 -8.08
CA ALA A 78 2.90 6.93 -7.41
C ALA A 78 2.45 5.87 -6.38
N MET A 79 2.33 4.61 -6.79
CA MET A 79 1.68 3.58 -5.98
C MET A 79 2.53 3.11 -4.80
N VAL A 80 3.85 2.93 -4.97
CA VAL A 80 4.71 2.35 -3.93
C VAL A 80 4.86 3.29 -2.73
N PRO A 81 5.15 4.59 -2.89
CA PRO A 81 5.19 5.51 -1.75
C PRO A 81 3.82 5.65 -1.08
N PHE A 82 2.75 5.79 -1.88
CA PHE A 82 1.38 5.90 -1.35
C PHE A 82 1.02 4.72 -0.45
N GLN A 83 1.25 3.49 -0.91
CA GLN A 83 0.99 2.29 -0.10
C GLN A 83 1.94 2.15 1.07
N THR A 84 3.19 2.58 0.94
CA THR A 84 4.18 2.54 2.02
C THR A 84 3.74 3.43 3.17
N PHE A 85 3.37 4.69 2.89
CA PHE A 85 2.88 5.62 3.90
C PHE A 85 1.61 5.12 4.58
N LEU A 86 0.66 4.57 3.82
CA LEU A 86 -0.53 3.92 4.39
C LEU A 86 -0.14 2.76 5.33
N ALA A 87 0.78 1.91 4.91
CA ALA A 87 1.19 0.74 5.69
C ALA A 87 1.91 1.09 6.99
N ILE A 88 2.70 2.16 7.02
CA ILE A 88 3.35 2.66 8.24
C ILE A 88 2.39 3.49 9.12
N GLY A 89 1.16 3.70 8.65
CA GLY A 89 0.04 4.23 9.42
C GLY A 89 -0.22 5.72 9.26
N TYR A 90 0.14 6.32 8.11
CA TYR A 90 -0.15 7.72 7.77
C TYR A 90 -1.51 7.85 7.07
N THR A 91 -2.12 9.04 7.17
CA THR A 91 -3.25 9.45 6.34
C THR A 91 -2.61 10.00 5.08
N VAL A 92 -2.91 9.37 3.95
CA VAL A 92 -2.30 9.74 2.67
C VAL A 92 -3.35 10.34 1.76
N HIS A 93 -3.15 11.60 1.38
CA HIS A 93 -4.00 12.35 0.46
C HIS A 93 -3.35 12.39 -0.93
N ALA A 94 -3.90 11.62 -1.86
CA ALA A 94 -3.59 11.71 -3.27
C ALA A 94 -4.39 12.86 -3.89
N ILE A 95 -3.69 13.87 -4.42
CA ILE A 95 -4.28 15.05 -5.05
C ILE A 95 -3.74 15.23 -6.48
N CYS A 96 -4.52 15.93 -7.31
CA CYS A 96 -4.10 16.33 -8.65
C CYS A 96 -4.77 17.67 -8.99
N PRO A 97 -4.03 18.68 -9.48
CA PRO A 97 -4.64 19.91 -10.00
C PRO A 97 -5.73 19.60 -11.03
N GLY A 98 -6.89 20.25 -10.88
CA GLY A 98 -8.02 20.08 -11.80
C GLY A 98 -8.79 18.76 -11.68
N LYS A 99 -8.51 17.94 -10.66
CA LYS A 99 -9.26 16.72 -10.34
C LYS A 99 -9.79 16.76 -8.91
N LEU A 100 -10.88 16.04 -8.68
CA LEU A 100 -11.56 15.94 -7.39
C LEU A 100 -11.41 14.54 -6.80
N ALA A 101 -11.68 14.41 -5.50
CA ALA A 101 -11.80 13.10 -4.88
C ALA A 101 -12.85 12.25 -5.61
N GLY A 102 -12.47 11.02 -5.98
CA GLY A 102 -13.28 10.11 -6.81
C GLY A 102 -12.84 10.04 -8.27
N ASP A 103 -12.08 11.02 -8.75
CA ASP A 103 -11.42 10.94 -10.06
C ASP A 103 -10.20 10.01 -10.01
N PHE A 104 -9.54 9.83 -11.15
CA PHE A 104 -8.27 9.13 -11.25
C PHE A 104 -7.32 9.83 -12.22
N VAL A 105 -6.02 9.64 -12.00
CA VAL A 105 -4.99 9.88 -13.02
C VAL A 105 -4.64 8.59 -13.74
N LYS A 106 -4.32 8.70 -15.02
CA LYS A 106 -3.69 7.62 -15.77
C LYS A 106 -2.21 7.61 -15.39
N THR A 107 -1.61 6.46 -15.11
CA THR A 107 -0.15 6.33 -14.91
C THR A 107 0.58 5.80 -16.16
N CYS A 108 1.89 5.87 -16.17
CA CYS A 108 2.76 5.23 -17.16
C CYS A 108 3.72 4.25 -16.47
N VAL A 109 4.13 3.20 -17.18
CA VAL A 109 5.21 2.32 -16.73
C VAL A 109 6.43 2.62 -17.59
N HIS A 110 7.51 3.02 -16.94
CA HIS A 110 8.81 3.25 -17.60
C HIS A 110 9.71 2.05 -17.34
N ASP A 111 10.07 1.33 -18.41
CA ASP A 111 10.93 0.15 -18.29
C ASP A 111 11.99 0.12 -19.41
N PHE A 112 13.20 -0.32 -19.09
CA PHE A 112 14.30 -0.42 -20.05
C PHE A 112 14.29 -1.79 -20.72
N GLU A 113 13.91 -1.83 -21.99
CA GLU A 113 13.74 -3.07 -22.76
C GLU A 113 14.84 -3.32 -23.80
N GLY A 114 15.99 -2.65 -23.64
CA GLY A 114 17.20 -2.85 -24.46
C GLY A 114 17.58 -1.68 -25.38
N ASP A 115 16.77 -0.63 -25.42
CA ASP A 115 17.06 0.60 -26.18
C ASP A 115 17.85 1.65 -25.36
N GLN A 116 18.21 2.76 -26.02
CA GLN A 116 18.94 3.87 -25.38
C GLN A 116 18.14 4.61 -24.30
N THR A 117 16.81 4.44 -24.28
CA THR A 117 15.90 5.03 -23.29
C THR A 117 14.81 4.03 -22.92
N TYR A 118 14.05 4.34 -21.87
CA TYR A 118 12.91 3.54 -21.44
C TYR A 118 11.81 3.47 -22.51
N SER A 119 11.12 2.33 -22.53
CA SER A 119 9.80 2.18 -23.13
C SER A 119 8.75 2.79 -22.20
N GLU A 120 7.68 3.33 -22.78
CA GLU A 120 6.52 3.79 -22.02
C GLU A 120 5.30 2.92 -22.35
N LYS A 121 4.67 2.38 -21.31
CA LYS A 121 3.41 1.62 -21.43
C LYS A 121 2.34 2.22 -20.54
N ARG A 122 1.07 1.98 -20.89
CA ARG A 122 -0.05 2.40 -20.06
C ARG A 122 -0.06 1.60 -18.74
N GLY A 123 0.04 2.29 -17.61
CA GLY A 123 -0.08 1.69 -16.26
C GLY A 123 -1.52 1.61 -15.75
N HIS A 124 -1.69 1.60 -14.44
CA HIS A 124 -2.99 1.55 -13.76
C HIS A 124 -3.75 2.89 -13.79
N ASN A 125 -4.99 2.90 -13.30
CA ASN A 125 -5.65 4.13 -12.88
C ASN A 125 -5.33 4.34 -11.40
N PHE A 126 -4.72 5.47 -11.07
CA PHE A 126 -4.42 5.84 -9.68
C PHE A 126 -5.49 6.81 -9.18
N ALA A 127 -6.21 6.40 -8.13
CA ALA A 127 -7.37 7.12 -7.63
C ALA A 127 -6.97 8.38 -6.86
N ILE A 128 -7.69 9.48 -7.13
CA ILE A 128 -7.62 10.72 -6.33
C ILE A 128 -8.59 10.57 -5.17
N ASN A 129 -8.09 10.75 -3.94
CA ASN A 129 -8.88 10.57 -2.73
C ASN A 129 -9.08 11.86 -1.93
N TYR A 130 -8.52 12.98 -2.39
CA TYR A 130 -8.63 14.27 -1.73
C TYR A 130 -8.61 15.42 -2.74
N ASP A 131 -9.33 16.51 -2.44
CA ASP A 131 -9.41 17.66 -3.34
C ASP A 131 -8.14 18.52 -3.22
N PHE A 132 -7.55 18.90 -4.37
CA PHE A 132 -6.31 19.67 -4.42
C PHE A 132 -6.37 20.96 -3.58
N ASP A 133 -7.45 21.74 -3.72
CA ASP A 133 -7.60 23.01 -3.01
C ASP A 133 -7.71 22.86 -1.48
N LYS A 134 -8.20 21.71 -1.00
CA LYS A 134 -8.32 21.43 0.44
C LYS A 134 -6.97 21.09 1.08
N ALA A 135 -6.05 20.49 0.32
CA ALA A 135 -4.74 20.08 0.85
C ALA A 135 -3.87 21.27 1.30
N PHE A 136 -4.08 22.45 0.72
CA PHE A 136 -3.28 23.65 1.00
C PHE A 136 -4.04 24.74 1.75
N TYR A 137 -5.24 24.44 2.26
CA TYR A 137 -6.09 25.44 2.94
C TYR A 137 -5.44 26.04 4.19
N HIS A 138 -4.58 25.29 4.87
CA HIS A 138 -3.85 25.73 6.07
C HIS A 138 -2.58 26.56 5.79
N LEU A 139 -2.19 26.72 4.52
CA LEU A 139 -1.02 27.50 4.11
C LEU A 139 -1.36 28.92 3.62
N LYS A 140 -2.63 29.32 3.72
CA LYS A 140 -3.12 30.66 3.35
C LYS A 140 -3.22 31.58 4.55
#